data_AF-A0A0C3LMU9-F1
#
_entry.id   AF-A0A0C3LMU9-F1
#
_cell.length_a   1.000
_cell.length_b   1.000
_cell.length_c   1.000
_cell.angle_alpha   90.00
_cell.angle_beta   90.00
_cell.angle_gamma   90.00
#
_symmetry.space_group_name_H-M   'P 1'
#
loop_
_entity.id
_entity.type
_entity.pdbx_description
1 polymer ?
#
loop_
_entity_poly.entity_id
_entity_poly.type
_entity_poly.pdbx_seq_one_letter_code
_entity_poly.pdbx_strand_id
1 'polypeptide(L)'
;QYFRDPAQLPTYYQQNHWLPRINNELPDSRNETFRKNFASLNSLVLVMFSNDTTVVPKESGWFGSYAPVEDAAWTQADPPPIIPMREQPLYKEDWIGLKALDERGAVVKMICDGPHMHIARSCWEPLVQQYVGGEATIDAVQPPWLVTQPQ
;
A
#
# COMPACT_ATOMS: atom_id res chain seq x y z
N GLN A 1 5.23 15.80 -4.48
CA GLN A 1 4.46 15.63 -3.23
C GLN A 1 4.57 14.21 -2.68
N TYR A 2 4.59 13.18 -3.53
CA TYR A 2 4.70 11.77 -3.11
C TYR A 2 5.97 11.09 -3.65
N PHE A 3 6.93 11.87 -4.15
CA PHE A 3 8.21 11.35 -4.57
C PHE A 3 9.03 10.96 -3.34
N ARG A 4 9.56 9.74 -3.34
CA ARG A 4 10.36 9.14 -2.27
C ARG A 4 11.56 8.46 -2.93
N ASP A 5 12.71 9.12 -2.91
CA ASP A 5 13.95 8.56 -3.44
C ASP A 5 14.58 7.62 -2.40
N PRO A 6 14.74 6.31 -2.69
CA PRO A 6 15.37 5.37 -1.76
C PRO A 6 16.84 5.68 -1.45
N ALA A 7 17.54 6.45 -2.30
CA ALA A 7 18.93 6.88 -2.07
C ALA A 7 19.04 8.21 -1.30
N GLN A 8 17.96 8.98 -1.20
CA GLN A 8 17.96 10.32 -0.60
C GLN A 8 16.85 10.50 0.43
N LEU A 9 16.68 9.50 1.30
CA LEU A 9 15.69 9.57 2.38
C LEU A 9 15.84 10.79 3.30
N PRO A 10 17.07 11.24 3.67
CA PRO A 10 17.22 12.48 4.45
C PRO A 10 16.60 13.70 3.75
N THR A 11 16.86 13.88 2.46
CA THR A 11 16.27 14.96 1.65
C THR A 11 14.76 14.82 1.58
N TYR A 12 14.26 13.58 1.38
CA TYR A 12 12.84 13.28 1.36
C TYR A 12 12.16 13.68 2.68
N TYR A 13 12.70 13.34 3.84
CA TYR A 13 12.12 13.72 5.12
C TYR A 13 12.13 15.24 5.37
N GLN A 14 13.12 15.97 4.84
CA GLN A 14 13.22 17.41 5.01
C GLN A 14 12.30 18.20 4.07
N GLN A 15 12.20 17.78 2.81
CA GLN A 15 11.54 18.55 1.75
C GLN A 15 10.11 18.06 1.45
N ASN A 16 9.78 16.82 1.74
CA ASN A 16 8.45 16.29 1.49
C ASN A 16 7.51 16.59 2.67
N HIS A 17 6.64 17.57 2.50
CA HIS A 17 5.69 17.99 3.54
C HIS A 17 4.39 17.17 3.60
N TRP A 18 4.23 16.17 2.73
CA TRP A 18 2.99 15.41 2.61
C TRP A 18 3.18 13.93 2.95
N LEU A 19 3.99 13.19 2.19
CA LEU A 19 4.07 11.73 2.31
C LEU A 19 4.62 11.28 3.68
N PRO A 20 5.75 11.83 4.20
CA PRO A 20 6.23 11.48 5.53
C PRO A 20 5.21 11.74 6.64
N ARG A 21 4.39 12.79 6.47
CA ARG A 21 3.39 13.21 7.44
C ARG A 21 2.20 12.24 7.48
N ILE A 22 1.63 11.87 6.32
CA ILE A 22 0.48 10.96 6.30
C ILE A 22 0.88 9.52 6.65
N ASN A 23 2.12 9.13 6.36
CA ASN A 23 2.67 7.83 6.70
C ASN A 23 3.20 7.72 8.14
N ASN A 24 3.13 8.80 8.95
CA ASN A 24 3.67 8.84 10.30
C ASN A 24 5.16 8.43 10.37
N GLU A 25 5.95 8.78 9.35
CA GLU A 25 7.36 8.41 9.24
C GLU A 25 8.28 9.23 10.14
N LEU A 26 7.86 10.44 10.54
CA LEU A 26 8.59 11.35 11.42
C LEU A 26 8.27 11.03 12.90
N PRO A 27 9.20 10.47 13.70
CA PRO A 27 8.91 9.99 15.06
C PRO A 27 8.32 11.07 15.98
N ASP A 28 8.85 12.29 15.92
CA ASP A 28 8.47 13.40 16.80
C ASP A 28 7.11 14.03 16.46
N SER A 29 6.48 13.62 15.35
CA SER A 29 5.23 14.21 14.85
C SER A 29 4.19 13.19 14.42
N ARG A 30 4.33 11.93 14.87
CA ARG A 30 3.35 10.87 14.61
C ARG A 30 1.96 11.28 15.12
N ASN A 31 0.98 11.17 14.25
CA ASN A 31 -0.39 11.59 14.51
C ASN A 31 -1.27 10.37 14.82
N GLU A 32 -1.65 10.23 16.09
CA GLU A 32 -2.49 9.14 16.56
C GLU A 32 -3.91 9.18 15.99
N THR A 33 -4.43 10.36 15.66
CA THR A 33 -5.73 10.51 15.01
C THR A 33 -5.70 9.92 13.60
N PHE A 34 -4.60 10.08 12.86
CA PHE A 34 -4.45 9.45 11.54
C PHE A 34 -4.46 7.92 11.67
N ARG A 35 -3.71 7.39 12.63
CA ARG A 35 -3.67 5.96 12.94
C ARG A 35 -5.06 5.41 13.24
N LYS A 36 -5.79 6.04 14.16
CA LYS A 36 -7.14 5.62 14.57
C LYS A 36 -8.16 5.69 13.43
N ASN A 37 -8.12 6.76 12.63
CA ASN A 37 -9.05 6.96 11.52
C ASN A 37 -8.79 5.98 10.37
N PHE A 38 -7.53 5.71 10.06
CA PHE A 38 -7.21 4.72 9.05
C PHE A 38 -7.57 3.31 9.55
N ALA A 39 -7.24 2.99 10.80
CA ALA A 39 -7.64 1.74 11.43
C ALA A 39 -9.16 1.54 11.56
N SER A 40 -9.99 2.57 11.44
CA SER A 40 -11.45 2.43 11.53
C SER A 40 -12.12 2.04 10.21
N LEU A 41 -11.38 1.96 9.11
CA LEU A 41 -11.92 1.54 7.80
C LEU A 41 -12.52 0.14 7.84
N ASN A 42 -13.77 -0.04 7.43
CA ASN A 42 -14.40 -1.36 7.36
C ASN A 42 -13.61 -2.33 6.44
N SER A 43 -13.13 -1.82 5.31
CA SER A 43 -12.26 -2.56 4.39
C SER A 43 -11.33 -1.60 3.66
N LEU A 44 -10.10 -2.07 3.41
CA LEU A 44 -9.09 -1.41 2.59
C LEU A 44 -8.79 -2.31 1.39
N VAL A 45 -9.35 -1.96 0.24
CA VAL A 45 -9.14 -2.70 -1.02
C VAL A 45 -8.00 -2.06 -1.79
N LEU A 46 -6.91 -2.81 -1.96
CA LEU A 46 -5.69 -2.39 -2.64
C LEU A 46 -5.59 -3.10 -3.99
N VAL A 47 -5.65 -2.32 -5.07
CA VAL A 47 -5.58 -2.81 -6.44
C VAL A 47 -4.23 -2.45 -7.04
N MET A 48 -3.55 -3.43 -7.60
CA MET A 48 -2.31 -3.25 -8.36
C MET A 48 -2.53 -3.72 -9.80
N PHE A 49 -1.84 -3.11 -10.77
CA PHE A 49 -1.91 -3.53 -12.16
C PHE A 49 -0.70 -4.39 -12.53
N SER A 50 -0.91 -5.53 -13.21
CA SER A 50 0.16 -6.49 -13.50
C SER A 50 1.29 -5.89 -14.35
N ASN A 51 0.93 -5.03 -15.31
CA ASN A 51 1.82 -4.37 -16.25
C ASN A 51 1.87 -2.84 -16.02
N ASP A 52 1.84 -2.40 -14.76
CA ASP A 52 1.96 -0.98 -14.42
C ASP A 52 3.36 -0.44 -14.75
N THR A 53 3.42 0.58 -15.60
CA THR A 53 4.65 1.32 -15.93
C THR A 53 4.61 2.77 -15.44
N THR A 54 3.49 3.20 -14.83
CA THR A 54 3.28 4.56 -14.33
C THR A 54 3.62 4.64 -12.83
N VAL A 55 3.16 3.66 -12.05
CA VAL A 55 3.49 3.54 -10.63
C VAL A 55 4.77 2.73 -10.50
N VAL A 56 5.83 3.37 -10.02
CA VAL A 56 7.15 2.75 -9.87
C VAL A 56 7.64 2.95 -8.43
N PRO A 57 7.80 1.89 -7.64
CA PRO A 57 7.49 0.49 -7.95
C PRO A 57 5.97 0.23 -7.94
N LYS A 58 5.49 -0.70 -8.78
CA LYS A 58 4.06 -1.03 -8.86
C LYS A 58 3.52 -1.55 -7.53
N GLU A 59 4.38 -2.20 -6.75
CA GLU A 59 4.11 -2.70 -5.40
C GLU A 59 3.72 -1.59 -4.43
N SER A 60 4.00 -0.31 -4.73
CA SER A 60 3.49 0.80 -3.91
C SER A 60 1.96 0.87 -3.87
N GLY A 61 1.26 0.31 -4.88
CA GLY A 61 -0.19 0.11 -4.85
C GLY A 61 -0.66 -0.83 -3.73
N TRP A 62 0.25 -1.65 -3.20
CA TRP A 62 0.04 -2.53 -2.05
C TRP A 62 0.91 -2.15 -0.85
N PHE A 63 1.22 -0.86 -0.68
CA PHE A 63 2.12 -0.37 0.37
C PHE A 63 3.52 -1.00 0.34
N GLY A 64 4.00 -1.50 -0.80
CA GLY A 64 5.40 -1.89 -1.01
C GLY A 64 6.29 -0.67 -1.30
N SER A 65 7.60 -0.79 -1.05
CA SER A 65 8.55 0.28 -1.34
C SER A 65 9.92 -0.29 -1.70
N TYR A 66 10.70 0.45 -2.47
CA TYR A 66 12.13 0.18 -2.58
C TYR A 66 12.80 0.23 -1.19
N ALA A 67 13.72 -0.69 -0.98
CA ALA A 67 14.63 -0.67 0.15
C ALA A 67 15.50 0.60 0.10
N PRO A 68 15.79 1.23 1.25
CA PRO A 68 16.79 2.29 1.32
C PRO A 68 18.13 1.79 0.76
N VAL A 69 18.82 2.65 0.02
CA VAL A 69 20.18 2.37 -0.45
C VAL A 69 21.11 3.48 0.04
N GLU A 70 22.28 3.10 0.55
CA GLU A 70 23.30 4.07 0.96
C GLU A 70 24.19 4.39 -0.22
N ASP A 71 24.32 5.69 -0.55
CA ASP A 71 25.33 6.27 -1.45
C ASP A 71 25.44 5.65 -2.87
N ALA A 72 24.47 4.83 -3.28
CA ALA A 72 24.45 4.18 -4.57
C ALA A 72 23.60 4.97 -5.57
N ALA A 73 24.19 5.28 -6.73
CA ALA A 73 23.43 5.66 -7.91
C ALA A 73 22.61 4.46 -8.37
N TRP A 74 21.38 4.32 -7.87
CA TRP A 74 20.44 3.35 -8.42
C TRP A 74 19.91 3.87 -9.76
N THR A 75 19.58 2.95 -10.66
CA THR A 75 18.95 3.30 -11.93
C THR A 75 17.67 2.52 -12.08
N GLN A 76 16.74 3.00 -12.91
CA GLN A 76 15.52 2.24 -13.18
C GLN A 76 15.81 0.87 -13.81
N ALA A 77 16.98 0.69 -14.45
CA ALA A 77 17.42 -0.59 -15.01
C ALA A 77 17.97 -1.57 -13.96
N ASP A 78 18.42 -1.05 -12.81
CA ASP A 78 18.90 -1.83 -11.67
C ASP A 78 18.33 -1.24 -10.36
N PRO A 79 17.03 -1.47 -10.11
CA PRO A 79 16.36 -0.87 -8.98
C PRO A 79 16.69 -1.59 -7.66
N PRO A 80 16.61 -0.90 -6.52
CA PRO A 80 16.73 -1.54 -5.22
C PRO A 80 15.70 -2.67 -5.03
N PRO A 81 15.95 -3.63 -4.13
CA PRO A 81 14.96 -4.67 -3.82
C PRO A 81 13.69 -4.05 -3.24
N ILE A 82 12.55 -4.71 -3.45
CA ILE A 82 11.26 -4.31 -2.88
C ILE A 82 11.12 -4.87 -1.47
N ILE A 83 10.75 -3.99 -0.53
CA ILE A 83 10.29 -4.37 0.81
C ILE A 83 8.76 -4.44 0.77
N PRO A 84 8.14 -5.62 0.94
CA PRO A 84 6.69 -5.77 0.96
C PRO A 84 6.07 -5.10 2.18
N MET A 85 4.77 -4.80 2.12
CA MET A 85 3.99 -4.11 3.16
C MET A 85 4.32 -4.59 4.59
N ARG A 86 4.27 -5.91 4.82
CA ARG A 86 4.42 -6.51 6.17
C ARG A 86 5.83 -6.42 6.74
N GLU A 87 6.82 -6.17 5.88
CA GLU A 87 8.22 -6.07 6.29
C GLU A 87 8.64 -4.63 6.60
N GLN A 88 7.83 -3.64 6.22
CA GLN A 88 8.17 -2.24 6.45
C GLN A 88 7.98 -1.83 7.92
N PRO A 89 8.82 -0.89 8.42
CA PRO A 89 8.67 -0.35 9.77
C PRO A 89 7.28 0.20 10.07
N LEU A 90 6.68 0.93 9.10
CA LEU A 90 5.32 1.46 9.18
C LEU A 90 4.28 0.39 9.54
N TYR A 91 4.42 -0.81 9.00
CA TYR A 91 3.54 -1.93 9.33
C TYR A 91 3.93 -2.59 10.66
N LYS A 92 5.21 -2.94 10.84
CA LYS A 92 5.70 -3.68 12.01
C LYS A 92 5.36 -2.98 13.33
N GLU A 93 5.50 -1.67 13.35
CA GLU A 93 5.21 -0.79 14.49
C GLU A 93 3.81 -0.14 14.41
N ASP A 94 3.00 -0.50 13.42
CA ASP A 94 1.63 -0.03 13.22
C ASP A 94 1.45 1.50 13.20
N TRP A 95 2.36 2.24 12.55
CA TRP A 95 2.39 3.71 12.59
C TRP A 95 1.10 4.37 12.12
N ILE A 96 0.41 3.77 11.16
CA ILE A 96 -0.85 4.27 10.61
C ILE A 96 -2.04 3.36 10.86
N GLY A 97 -1.91 2.27 11.62
CA GLY A 97 -3.03 1.35 11.87
C GLY A 97 -3.21 0.27 10.79
N LEU A 98 -2.29 0.19 9.83
CA LEU A 98 -2.33 -0.76 8.71
C LEU A 98 -2.18 -2.21 9.19
N LYS A 99 -1.36 -2.47 10.21
CA LYS A 99 -1.22 -3.81 10.78
C LYS A 99 -2.49 -4.23 11.48
N ALA A 100 -3.09 -3.33 12.26
CA ALA A 100 -4.38 -3.60 12.90
C ALA A 100 -5.50 -3.89 11.88
N LEU A 101 -5.51 -3.21 10.72
CA LEU A 101 -6.43 -3.50 9.62
C LEU A 101 -6.18 -4.87 8.98
N ASP A 102 -4.92 -5.19 8.67
CA ASP A 102 -4.54 -6.43 7.99
C ASP A 102 -4.79 -7.65 8.89
N GLU A 103 -4.42 -7.57 10.18
CA GLU A 103 -4.61 -8.66 11.15
C GLU A 103 -6.08 -8.99 11.41
N ARG A 104 -7.00 -8.02 11.26
CA ARG A 104 -8.44 -8.29 11.34
C ARG A 104 -9.07 -8.76 10.02
N GLY A 105 -8.27 -8.93 8.97
CA GLY A 105 -8.73 -9.35 7.65
C GLY A 105 -9.43 -8.27 6.83
N ALA A 106 -9.28 -6.98 7.19
CA ALA A 106 -9.92 -5.88 6.47
C ALA A 106 -9.11 -5.40 5.26
N VAL A 107 -7.87 -5.86 5.08
CA VAL A 107 -7.03 -5.52 3.92
C VAL A 107 -7.20 -6.57 2.83
N VAL A 108 -7.61 -6.13 1.65
CA VAL A 108 -7.85 -7.00 0.49
C VAL A 108 -6.90 -6.58 -0.62
N LYS A 109 -6.10 -7.52 -1.12
CA LYS A 109 -5.15 -7.28 -2.22
C LYS A 109 -5.65 -7.96 -3.48
N MET A 110 -5.73 -7.22 -4.58
CA MET A 110 -6.12 -7.71 -5.90
C MET A 110 -5.19 -7.19 -6.99
N ILE A 111 -4.95 -8.02 -8.01
CA ILE A 111 -4.27 -7.62 -9.23
C ILE A 111 -5.31 -7.49 -10.34
N CYS A 112 -5.35 -6.35 -11.02
CA CYS A 112 -6.01 -6.22 -12.32
C CYS A 112 -5.00 -6.47 -13.44
N ASP A 113 -5.40 -7.26 -14.44
CA ASP A 113 -4.58 -7.46 -15.61
C ASP A 113 -4.60 -6.24 -16.53
N GLY A 114 -3.41 -5.76 -16.90
CA GLY A 114 -3.24 -4.65 -17.84
C GLY A 114 -2.30 -3.55 -17.34
N PRO A 115 -2.17 -2.47 -18.12
CA PRO A 115 -1.43 -1.28 -17.73
C PRO A 115 -2.19 -0.43 -16.70
N HIS A 116 -1.54 0.62 -16.21
CA HIS A 116 -2.09 1.54 -15.22
C HIS A 116 -3.51 2.02 -15.59
N MET A 117 -4.46 1.89 -14.65
CA MET A 117 -5.87 2.29 -14.81
C MET A 117 -6.64 1.56 -15.92
N HIS A 118 -6.07 0.52 -16.53
CA HIS A 118 -6.84 -0.38 -17.38
C HIS A 118 -7.64 -1.34 -16.49
N ILE A 119 -8.85 -0.92 -16.12
CA ILE A 119 -9.72 -1.71 -15.27
C ILE A 119 -10.78 -2.39 -16.14
N ALA A 120 -10.45 -3.58 -16.63
CA ALA A 120 -11.41 -4.40 -17.37
C ALA A 120 -12.63 -4.73 -16.51
N ARG A 121 -13.77 -5.02 -17.16
CA ARG A 121 -15.02 -5.39 -16.47
C ARG A 121 -14.83 -6.58 -15.52
N SER A 122 -14.04 -7.56 -15.94
CA SER A 122 -13.66 -8.71 -15.13
C SER A 122 -12.96 -8.34 -13.81
N CYS A 123 -12.31 -7.17 -13.75
CA CYS A 123 -11.65 -6.69 -12.53
C CYS A 123 -12.56 -5.82 -11.64
N TRP A 124 -13.20 -4.77 -12.18
CA TRP A 124 -13.95 -3.84 -11.32
C TRP A 124 -15.32 -4.38 -10.88
N GLU A 125 -16.00 -5.18 -11.69
CA GLU A 125 -17.39 -5.58 -11.42
C GLU A 125 -17.51 -6.38 -10.10
N PRO A 126 -16.65 -7.38 -9.83
CA PRO A 126 -16.66 -8.07 -8.54
C PRO A 126 -16.34 -7.16 -7.35
N LEU A 127 -15.41 -6.20 -7.53
CA LEU A 127 -15.04 -5.25 -6.47
C LEU A 127 -16.21 -4.37 -6.08
N VAL A 128 -16.91 -3.81 -7.07
CA VAL A 128 -18.07 -2.95 -6.83
C VAL A 128 -19.20 -3.75 -6.19
N GLN A 129 -19.49 -4.96 -6.69
CA GLN A 129 -20.53 -5.81 -6.12
C GLN A 129 -20.27 -6.18 -4.65
N GLN A 130 -19.01 -6.41 -4.28
CA GLN A 130 -18.67 -6.83 -2.93
C GLN A 130 -18.49 -5.67 -1.94
N TYR A 131 -17.89 -4.56 -2.38
CA TYR A 131 -17.44 -3.49 -1.47
C TYR A 131 -18.19 -2.17 -1.63
N VAL A 132 -19.12 -2.04 -2.59
CA VAL A 132 -19.85 -0.79 -2.87
C VAL A 132 -21.37 -1.04 -2.82
N GLY A 133 -22.07 -0.24 -2.00
CA GLY A 133 -23.54 -0.15 -2.05
C GLY A 133 -24.33 -1.14 -1.17
N GLY A 134 -23.69 -1.98 -0.35
CA GLY A 134 -24.34 -2.86 0.63
C GLY A 134 -24.02 -2.51 2.09
N GLU A 135 -24.87 -2.93 3.04
CA GLU A 135 -24.49 -2.96 4.46
C GLU A 135 -23.36 -3.99 4.66
N ALA A 136 -22.32 -3.61 5.39
CA ALA A 136 -21.17 -4.46 5.65
C ALA A 136 -21.55 -5.62 6.58
N THR A 137 -22.12 -6.70 6.04
CA THR A 137 -22.25 -7.96 6.77
C THR A 137 -20.92 -8.69 6.72
N ILE A 138 -20.35 -8.98 7.90
CA ILE A 138 -19.01 -9.56 8.10
C ILE A 138 -18.90 -11.02 7.62
N ASP A 139 -19.94 -11.57 7.00
CA ASP A 139 -19.92 -12.89 6.36
C ASP A 139 -19.67 -12.75 4.85
N ALA A 140 -18.52 -12.18 4.48
CA ALA A 140 -18.09 -12.15 3.08
C ALA A 140 -17.53 -13.52 2.69
N VAL A 141 -18.31 -14.28 1.91
CA VAL A 141 -17.85 -15.47 1.18
C VAL A 141 -16.53 -15.14 0.48
N GLN A 142 -15.48 -15.90 0.81
CA GLN A 142 -14.14 -15.73 0.23
C GLN A 142 -14.22 -15.90 -1.29
N PRO A 143 -13.92 -14.85 -2.09
CA PRO A 143 -13.95 -14.97 -3.52
C PRO A 143 -12.74 -15.77 -4.05
N PRO A 144 -12.88 -16.51 -5.16
CA PRO A 144 -11.88 -17.45 -5.66
C PRO A 144 -10.55 -16.82 -6.12
N TRP A 145 -10.46 -15.49 -6.18
CA TRP A 145 -9.27 -14.74 -6.57
C TRP A 145 -8.43 -14.23 -5.38
N LEU A 146 -8.85 -14.52 -4.14
CA LEU A 146 -8.13 -14.06 -2.95
C LEU A 146 -6.77 -14.78 -2.85
N VAL A 147 -5.69 -14.07 -3.18
CA VAL A 147 -4.33 -14.61 -3.08
C VAL A 147 -3.89 -14.60 -1.61
N THR A 148 -4.03 -15.74 -0.94
CA THR A 148 -3.36 -15.98 0.35
C THR A 148 -1.88 -16.22 0.09
N GLN A 149 -1.01 -15.27 0.42
CA GLN A 149 0.42 -15.53 0.39
C GLN A 149 0.80 -16.51 1.53
N PRO A 150 1.71 -17.48 1.30
CA PRO A 150 2.21 -18.35 2.37
C PRO A 150 2.97 -17.51 3.42
N GLN A 151 2.92 -17.99 4.67
CA GLN A 151 3.65 -17.44 5.82
C GLN A 151 5.17 -17.49 5.62
#